data_AF-A0A7J9MN98-F1
#
_entry.id   AF-A0A7J9MN98-F1
#
_cell.length_a   1.000
_cell.length_b   1.000
_cell.length_c   1.000
_cell.angle_alpha   90.00
_cell.angle_beta   90.00
_cell.angle_gamma   90.00
#
_symmetry.space_group_name_H-M   'P 1'
#
loop_
_entity.id
_entity.type
_entity.pdbx_description
1 polymer ?
#
loop_
_entity_poly.entity_id
_entity_poly.type
_entity_poly.pdbx_seq_one_letter_code
_entity_poly.pdbx_strand_id
1 'polypeptide(L)'
;MESVPNQDNTSEFGDIGMIFEELCLEQLAQLSSRHSRSRIPGSPSKFEALNNIFQNHPQFAENFQLKHPEFQNKFLNAIADIHQKLESDLSELGVTEIDDMLLRVRDAEFTGLELSWMKEKLTNSREKILEHETKIKMLEETIRQANLELERLRKGPRLE
;
A
#
# COMPACT_ATOMS: atom_id res chain seq x y z
N MET A 1 -14.16 4.51 62.80
CA MET A 1 -14.46 3.08 62.98
C MET A 1 -15.88 2.85 62.47
N GLU A 2 -16.22 2.13 61.40
CA GLU A 2 -15.53 1.41 60.29
C GLU A 2 -16.58 1.21 59.16
N SER A 3 -16.33 1.07 57.86
CA SER A 3 -15.16 1.33 56.97
C SER A 3 -15.65 1.38 55.50
N VAL A 4 -14.82 1.79 54.52
CA VAL A 4 -15.16 1.82 53.07
C VAL A 4 -14.84 0.46 52.40
N PRO A 5 -15.47 0.08 51.26
CA PRO A 5 -15.02 0.49 49.91
C PRO A 5 -16.21 0.91 49.00
N ASN A 6 -16.18 1.98 48.22
CA ASN A 6 -15.32 2.32 47.08
C ASN A 6 -15.37 1.34 45.90
N GLN A 7 -16.14 1.74 44.88
CA GLN A 7 -15.98 1.43 43.46
C GLN A 7 -16.27 2.78 42.78
N ASP A 8 -15.31 3.54 42.24
CA ASP A 8 -14.29 3.15 41.25
C ASP A 8 -14.89 2.36 40.09
N ASN A 9 -15.85 3.01 39.43
CA ASN A 9 -16.22 2.79 38.04
C ASN A 9 -15.14 3.37 37.11
N THR A 10 -13.93 2.79 37.17
CA THR A 10 -12.81 3.11 36.28
C THR A 10 -13.06 2.60 34.86
N SER A 11 -13.20 3.54 33.92
CA SER A 11 -12.87 3.45 32.49
C SER A 11 -13.03 2.08 31.80
N GLU A 12 -14.18 1.86 31.17
CA GLU A 12 -14.52 0.66 30.36
C GLU A 12 -13.79 0.60 29.00
N PHE A 13 -12.63 1.25 28.87
CA PHE A 13 -11.83 1.35 27.62
C PHE A 13 -10.46 0.65 27.74
N GLY A 14 -10.31 -0.30 28.67
CA GLY A 14 -9.01 -0.90 29.01
C GLY A 14 -8.47 -1.99 28.07
N ASP A 15 -9.29 -2.59 27.19
CA ASP A 15 -9.00 -3.93 26.66
C ASP A 15 -8.93 -4.06 25.12
N ILE A 16 -9.02 -2.97 24.35
CA ILE A 16 -8.95 -3.04 22.88
C ILE A 16 -7.53 -3.39 22.39
N GLY A 17 -6.49 -3.00 23.14
CA GLY A 17 -5.10 -3.29 22.80
C GLY A 17 -4.76 -4.78 22.79
N MET A 18 -5.29 -5.57 23.74
CA MET A 18 -5.00 -7.01 23.80
C MET A 18 -5.67 -7.81 22.68
N ILE A 19 -6.85 -7.36 22.22
CA ILE A 19 -7.58 -8.04 21.14
C ILE A 19 -6.76 -8.05 19.85
N PHE A 20 -6.03 -6.96 19.53
CA PHE A 20 -5.22 -6.95 18.33
C PHE A 20 -3.93 -7.76 18.46
N GLU A 21 -3.33 -7.83 19.65
CA GLU A 21 -2.08 -8.57 19.88
C GLU A 21 -2.31 -10.09 19.81
N GLU A 22 -3.36 -10.63 20.46
CA GLU A 22 -3.72 -12.06 20.34
C GLU A 22 -4.24 -12.41 18.93
N LEU A 23 -5.11 -11.57 18.34
CA LEU A 23 -5.66 -11.81 17.00
C LEU A 23 -4.55 -11.80 15.94
N CYS A 24 -3.57 -10.89 16.05
CA CYS A 24 -2.37 -10.97 15.23
C CYS A 24 -1.56 -12.23 15.52
N LEU A 25 -1.18 -12.52 16.77
CA LEU A 25 -0.28 -13.62 17.05
C LEU A 25 -0.82 -14.99 16.62
N GLU A 26 -2.10 -15.31 16.86
CA GLU A 26 -2.69 -16.57 16.38
C GLU A 26 -2.85 -16.61 14.86
N GLN A 27 -3.29 -15.52 14.21
CA GLN A 27 -3.53 -15.53 12.76
C GLN A 27 -2.22 -15.46 11.97
N LEU A 28 -1.21 -14.75 12.47
CA LEU A 28 0.15 -14.74 11.94
C LEU A 28 0.83 -16.12 12.14
N ALA A 29 0.60 -16.79 13.27
CA ALA A 29 1.06 -18.17 13.47
C ALA A 29 0.40 -19.15 12.48
N GLN A 30 -0.89 -19.00 12.17
CA GLN A 30 -1.58 -19.78 11.15
C GLN A 30 -1.03 -19.50 9.72
N LEU A 31 -0.71 -18.25 9.41
CA LEU A 31 -0.06 -17.88 8.13
C LEU A 31 1.35 -18.45 8.00
N SER A 32 2.12 -18.43 9.08
CA SER A 32 3.46 -19.04 9.17
C SER A 32 3.40 -20.57 8.99
N SER A 33 2.47 -21.24 9.69
CA SER A 33 2.27 -22.69 9.60
C SER A 33 1.98 -23.17 8.18
N ARG A 34 1.16 -22.42 7.41
CA ARG A 34 0.86 -22.74 6.00
C ARG A 34 2.00 -22.46 5.01
N HIS A 35 2.97 -21.58 5.33
CA HIS A 35 4.08 -21.24 4.44
C HIS A 35 5.21 -22.27 4.39
N SER A 36 5.17 -23.32 5.23
CA SER A 36 6.20 -24.37 5.32
C SER A 36 6.36 -25.27 4.08
N ARG A 37 5.73 -24.97 2.93
CA ARG A 37 5.71 -25.85 1.73
C ARG A 37 6.18 -25.25 0.40
N SER A 38 6.52 -23.96 0.31
CA SER A 38 7.22 -23.45 -0.88
C SER A 38 8.04 -22.21 -0.53
N ARG A 39 9.37 -22.33 -0.57
CA ARG A 39 10.30 -21.20 -0.45
C ARG A 39 10.94 -20.95 -1.82
N ILE A 40 10.66 -19.79 -2.40
CA ILE A 40 11.55 -19.14 -3.36
C ILE A 40 12.32 -18.09 -2.57
N PRO A 41 13.67 -18.03 -2.62
CA PRO A 41 14.42 -16.97 -1.94
C PRO A 41 14.27 -15.64 -2.69
N GLY A 42 13.93 -14.55 -1.99
CA GLY A 42 14.11 -13.19 -2.51
C GLY A 42 12.95 -12.21 -2.30
N SER A 43 11.70 -12.68 -2.19
CA SER A 43 10.58 -11.82 -1.82
C SER A 43 10.33 -11.87 -0.30
N PRO A 44 10.06 -10.73 0.36
CA PRO A 44 9.58 -10.76 1.74
C PRO A 44 8.25 -11.52 1.78
N SER A 45 8.04 -12.30 2.83
CA SER A 45 6.77 -12.97 3.09
C SER A 45 5.67 -11.96 3.41
N LYS A 46 4.41 -12.35 3.22
CA LYS A 46 3.26 -11.49 3.62
C LYS A 46 3.28 -11.20 5.13
N PHE A 47 3.81 -12.13 5.92
CA PHE A 47 4.07 -11.96 7.35
C PHE A 47 5.09 -10.84 7.62
N GLU A 48 6.25 -10.83 6.94
CA GLU A 48 7.27 -9.79 7.10
C GLU A 48 6.75 -8.41 6.66
N ALA A 49 5.95 -8.35 5.59
CA ALA A 49 5.30 -7.12 5.16
C ALA A 49 4.32 -6.58 6.22
N LEU A 50 3.41 -7.40 6.73
CA LEU A 50 2.47 -7.01 7.80
C LEU A 50 3.19 -6.62 9.10
N ASN A 51 4.25 -7.34 9.47
CA ASN A 51 5.08 -6.99 10.62
C ASN A 51 5.76 -5.62 10.43
N ASN A 52 6.32 -5.34 9.25
CA ASN A 52 6.89 -4.02 8.95
C ASN A 52 5.84 -2.90 9.03
N ILE A 53 4.61 -3.15 8.55
CA ILE A 53 3.50 -2.19 8.68
C ILE A 53 3.20 -1.93 10.15
N PHE A 54 3.04 -2.97 10.97
CA PHE A 54 2.73 -2.82 12.39
C PHE A 54 3.83 -2.08 13.17
N GLN A 55 5.12 -2.30 12.84
CA GLN A 55 6.21 -1.58 13.49
C GLN A 55 6.26 -0.08 13.13
N ASN A 56 5.86 0.29 11.90
CA ASN A 56 5.87 1.68 11.44
C ASN A 56 4.55 2.43 11.70
N HIS A 57 3.44 1.69 11.79
CA HIS A 57 2.07 2.20 11.90
C HIS A 57 1.24 1.31 12.87
N PRO A 58 1.59 1.22 14.17
CA PRO A 58 0.95 0.28 15.09
C PRO A 58 -0.57 0.47 15.23
N GLN A 59 -1.06 1.70 15.02
CA GLN A 59 -2.49 2.05 15.05
C GLN A 59 -3.28 1.65 13.79
N PHE A 60 -2.65 1.07 12.75
CA PHE A 60 -3.28 0.85 11.45
C PHE A 60 -4.55 -0.03 11.48
N ALA A 61 -4.78 -0.77 12.57
CA ALA A 61 -5.91 -1.66 12.72
C ALA A 61 -6.62 -1.56 14.09
N GLU A 62 -6.34 -0.50 14.85
CA GLU A 62 -6.98 -0.23 16.16
C GLU A 62 -8.52 -0.23 16.09
N ASN A 63 -9.07 0.26 14.97
CA ASN A 63 -10.52 0.38 14.76
C ASN A 63 -11.09 -0.76 13.87
N PHE A 64 -10.35 -1.84 13.62
CA PHE A 64 -10.75 -2.89 12.68
C PHE A 64 -11.92 -3.73 13.17
N GLN A 65 -13.04 -3.73 12.43
CA GLN A 65 -14.33 -4.24 12.94
C GLN A 65 -14.74 -5.61 12.40
N LEU A 66 -14.02 -6.15 11.40
CA LEU A 66 -14.34 -7.46 10.82
C LEU A 66 -14.06 -8.58 11.83
N LYS A 67 -15.05 -9.47 12.03
CA LYS A 67 -14.95 -10.59 12.99
C LYS A 67 -14.72 -11.96 12.34
N HIS A 68 -14.92 -12.09 11.03
CA HIS A 68 -14.82 -13.38 10.33
C HIS A 68 -13.40 -13.57 9.76
N PRO A 69 -12.64 -14.60 10.18
CA PRO A 69 -11.23 -14.74 9.82
C PRO A 69 -10.94 -14.78 8.32
N GLU A 70 -11.85 -15.31 7.51
CA GLU A 70 -11.67 -15.33 6.06
C GLU A 70 -11.70 -13.92 5.44
N PHE A 71 -12.54 -13.02 5.95
CA PHE A 71 -12.58 -11.64 5.48
C PHE A 71 -11.39 -10.85 6.03
N GLN A 72 -11.06 -11.02 7.32
CA GLN A 72 -9.86 -10.42 7.92
C GLN A 72 -8.61 -10.74 7.09
N ASN A 73 -8.40 -12.02 6.79
CA ASN A 73 -7.28 -12.50 6.00
C ASN A 73 -7.29 -11.94 4.56
N LYS A 74 -8.44 -11.73 3.91
CA LYS A 74 -8.50 -11.11 2.57
C LYS A 74 -7.97 -9.68 2.57
N PHE A 75 -8.40 -8.85 3.51
CA PHE A 75 -7.93 -7.47 3.62
C PHE A 75 -6.46 -7.39 4.04
N LEU A 76 -6.04 -8.16 5.05
CA LEU A 76 -4.63 -8.19 5.48
C LEU A 76 -3.69 -8.68 4.36
N ASN A 77 -4.08 -9.70 3.58
CA ASN A 77 -3.29 -10.10 2.41
C ASN A 77 -3.23 -9.02 1.34
N ALA A 78 -4.32 -8.30 1.06
CA ALA A 78 -4.31 -7.22 0.09
C ALA A 78 -3.38 -6.07 0.52
N ILE A 79 -3.39 -5.71 1.80
CA ILE A 79 -2.50 -4.69 2.39
C ILE A 79 -1.04 -5.14 2.31
N ALA A 80 -0.75 -6.40 2.64
CA ALA A 80 0.58 -6.98 2.50
C ALA A 80 1.08 -6.91 1.05
N ASP A 81 0.25 -7.31 0.08
CA ASP A 81 0.59 -7.30 -1.35
C ASP A 81 0.84 -5.88 -1.87
N ILE A 82 0.05 -4.90 -1.43
CA ILE A 82 0.22 -3.48 -1.79
C ILE A 82 1.49 -2.92 -1.16
N HIS A 83 1.76 -3.20 0.12
CA HIS A 83 2.99 -2.77 0.78
C HIS A 83 4.23 -3.36 0.10
N GLN A 84 4.22 -4.65 -0.25
CA GLN A 84 5.33 -5.28 -0.98
C GLN A 84 5.58 -4.60 -2.34
N LYS A 85 4.52 -4.22 -3.05
CA LYS A 85 4.63 -3.45 -4.30
C LYS A 85 5.14 -2.02 -4.08
N LEU A 86 4.76 -1.37 -2.99
CA LEU A 86 5.24 -0.02 -2.61
C LEU A 86 6.73 0.01 -2.22
N GLU A 87 7.24 -1.05 -1.61
CA GLU A 87 8.66 -1.20 -1.25
C GLU A 87 9.49 -1.81 -2.41
N SER A 88 8.84 -2.29 -3.47
CA SER A 88 9.48 -2.69 -4.74
C SER A 88 9.67 -1.48 -5.67
N ASP A 89 10.24 -1.68 -6.86
CA ASP A 89 10.42 -0.59 -7.81
C ASP A 89 9.08 -0.13 -8.40
N LEU A 90 8.57 0.98 -7.87
CA LEU A 90 7.34 1.65 -8.32
C LEU A 90 7.40 2.18 -9.75
N SER A 91 8.55 2.16 -10.43
CA SER A 91 8.66 2.54 -11.84
C SER A 91 8.14 1.47 -12.81
N GLU A 92 8.02 0.21 -12.38
CA GLU A 92 7.37 -0.86 -13.18
C GLU A 92 5.83 -0.81 -13.10
N LEU A 93 5.27 -0.01 -12.18
CA LEU A 93 3.84 0.04 -11.90
C LEU A 93 3.11 1.05 -12.79
N GLY A 94 2.13 0.56 -13.55
CA GLY A 94 1.26 1.41 -14.38
C GLY A 94 0.20 2.15 -13.57
N VAL A 95 -0.25 3.32 -14.06
CA VAL A 95 -1.30 4.16 -13.43
C VAL A 95 -2.55 3.34 -13.09
N THR A 96 -3.00 2.48 -14.00
CA THR A 96 -4.17 1.59 -13.81
C THR A 96 -4.00 0.62 -12.65
N GLU A 97 -2.79 0.13 -12.40
CA GLU A 97 -2.51 -0.80 -11.31
C GLU A 97 -2.46 -0.08 -9.95
N ILE A 98 -1.96 1.16 -9.93
CA ILE A 98 -2.04 2.04 -8.76
C ILE A 98 -3.49 2.43 -8.47
N ASP A 99 -4.31 2.69 -9.49
CA ASP A 99 -5.75 2.96 -9.33
C ASP A 99 -6.50 1.74 -8.75
N ASP A 100 -6.17 0.51 -9.15
CA ASP A 100 -6.71 -0.72 -8.54
C ASP A 100 -6.26 -0.89 -7.08
N MET A 101 -4.99 -0.59 -6.76
CA MET A 101 -4.52 -0.60 -5.37
C MET A 101 -5.21 0.48 -4.51
N LEU A 102 -5.43 1.68 -5.04
CA LEU A 102 -6.17 2.75 -4.35
C LEU A 102 -7.63 2.36 -4.06
N LEU A 103 -8.27 1.59 -4.96
CA LEU A 103 -9.59 1.01 -4.71
C LEU A 103 -9.55 0.01 -3.55
N ARG A 104 -8.62 -0.96 -3.59
CA ARG A 104 -8.43 -1.95 -2.50
C ARG A 104 -8.14 -1.30 -1.15
N VAL A 105 -7.37 -0.21 -1.13
CA VAL A 105 -7.10 0.56 0.09
C VAL A 105 -8.39 1.21 0.62
N ARG A 106 -9.23 1.81 -0.22
CA ARG A 106 -10.53 2.35 0.22
C ARG A 106 -11.49 1.28 0.73
N ASP A 107 -11.53 0.13 0.09
CA ASP A 107 -12.35 -1.00 0.55
C ASP A 107 -11.86 -1.51 1.92
N ALA A 108 -10.54 -1.48 2.16
CA ALA A 108 -9.93 -1.79 3.46
C ALA A 108 -10.18 -0.69 4.51
N GLU A 109 -10.10 0.60 4.17
CA GLU A 109 -10.47 1.71 5.07
C GLU A 109 -11.91 1.55 5.59
N PHE A 110 -12.85 1.09 4.74
CA PHE A 110 -14.25 0.84 5.12
C PHE A 110 -14.42 -0.23 6.22
N THR A 111 -13.40 -1.06 6.45
CA THR A 111 -13.40 -2.08 7.52
C THR A 111 -12.93 -1.55 8.88
N GLY A 112 -12.52 -0.28 8.95
CA GLY A 112 -11.94 0.36 10.14
C GLY A 112 -10.42 0.34 10.20
N LEU A 113 -9.74 0.05 9.09
CA LEU A 113 -8.27 0.12 9.00
C LEU A 113 -7.83 1.56 8.71
N GLU A 114 -6.80 2.03 9.41
CA GLU A 114 -6.11 3.29 9.11
C GLU A 114 -5.03 3.00 8.05
N LEU A 115 -5.30 3.45 6.82
CA LEU A 115 -4.41 3.28 5.67
C LEU A 115 -4.12 4.61 4.95
N SER A 116 -4.26 5.75 5.64
CA SER A 116 -4.06 7.07 5.03
C SER A 116 -2.63 7.25 4.51
N TRP A 117 -1.65 6.76 5.26
CA TRP A 117 -0.23 6.69 4.88
C TRP A 117 0.02 5.88 3.59
N MET A 118 -0.72 4.78 3.39
CA MET A 118 -0.59 3.93 2.20
C MET A 118 -1.23 4.60 0.98
N LYS A 119 -2.40 5.21 1.19
CA LYS A 119 -3.15 5.99 0.20
C LYS A 119 -2.38 7.22 -0.28
N GLU A 120 -1.70 7.92 0.64
CA GLU A 120 -0.81 9.03 0.32
C GLU A 120 0.40 8.57 -0.51
N LYS A 121 1.11 7.50 -0.08
CA LYS A 121 2.21 6.89 -0.85
C LYS A 121 1.78 6.51 -2.28
N LEU A 122 0.62 5.86 -2.45
CA LEU A 122 0.07 5.50 -3.77
C LEU A 122 -0.28 6.73 -4.62
N THR A 123 -0.93 7.74 -4.02
CA THR A 123 -1.31 8.98 -4.72
C THR A 123 -0.08 9.75 -5.21
N ASN A 124 0.92 9.94 -4.34
CA ASN A 124 2.20 10.57 -4.69
C ASN A 124 2.95 9.82 -5.80
N SER A 125 2.81 8.49 -5.86
CA SER A 125 3.42 7.66 -6.90
C SER A 125 2.70 7.82 -8.24
N ARG A 126 1.36 7.83 -8.21
CA ARG A 126 0.48 8.08 -9.36
C ARG A 126 0.78 9.43 -10.02
N GLU A 127 0.94 10.48 -9.22
CA GLU A 127 1.24 11.84 -9.72
C GLU A 127 2.61 11.89 -10.42
N LYS A 128 3.65 11.28 -9.83
CA LYS A 128 4.98 11.20 -10.44
C LYS A 128 4.96 10.49 -11.80
N ILE A 129 4.23 9.39 -11.93
CA ILE A 129 4.11 8.65 -13.19
C ILE A 129 3.42 9.52 -14.26
N LEU A 130 2.33 10.20 -13.92
CA LEU A 130 1.64 11.12 -14.84
C LEU A 130 2.51 12.32 -15.25
N GLU A 131 3.32 12.85 -14.33
CA GLU A 131 4.30 13.90 -14.62
C GLU A 131 5.38 13.39 -15.59
N HIS A 132 5.92 12.18 -15.36
CA HIS A 132 6.90 11.55 -16.25
C HIS A 132 6.33 11.24 -17.64
N GLU A 133 5.13 10.68 -17.73
CA GLU A 133 4.44 10.46 -19.01
C GLU A 133 4.25 11.77 -19.79
N THR A 134 3.90 12.86 -19.11
CA THR A 134 3.71 14.17 -19.73
C THR A 134 5.03 14.72 -20.25
N LYS A 135 6.11 14.63 -19.47
CA LYS A 135 7.47 15.01 -19.89
C LYS A 135 7.94 14.20 -21.10
N ILE A 136 7.71 12.88 -21.12
CA ILE A 136 8.05 12.01 -22.25
C ILE A 136 7.32 12.47 -23.51
N LYS A 137 5.99 12.63 -23.47
CA LYS A 137 5.18 13.09 -24.61
C LYS A 137 5.64 14.45 -25.16
N MET A 138 6.03 15.38 -24.28
CA MET A 138 6.61 16.67 -24.69
C MET A 138 7.96 16.51 -25.40
N LEU A 139 8.84 15.64 -24.90
CA LEU A 139 10.15 15.37 -25.51
C LEU A 139 10.00 14.67 -26.87
N GLU A 140 9.08 13.72 -26.97
CA GLU A 140 8.74 13.02 -28.23
C GLU A 140 8.27 14.00 -29.31
N GLU A 141 7.34 14.91 -29.01
CA GLU A 141 6.89 15.93 -29.97
C GLU A 141 8.01 16.93 -30.32
N THR A 142 8.85 17.31 -29.34
CA THR A 142 10.02 18.16 -29.59
C THR A 142 10.99 17.50 -30.57
N ILE A 143 11.29 16.21 -30.38
CA ILE A 143 12.13 15.40 -31.28
C ILE A 143 11.47 15.29 -32.67
N ARG A 144 10.16 15.04 -32.72
CA ARG A 144 9.39 14.95 -33.99
C ARG A 144 9.48 16.24 -34.79
N GLN A 145 9.33 17.39 -34.13
CA GLN A 145 9.39 18.70 -34.75
C GLN A 145 10.82 19.04 -35.23
N ALA A 146 11.85 18.77 -34.43
CA ALA A 146 13.24 18.96 -34.82
C ALA A 146 13.62 18.11 -36.04
N ASN A 147 13.19 16.84 -36.09
CA ASN A 147 13.40 15.97 -37.24
C ASN A 147 12.69 16.49 -38.51
N LEU A 148 11.47 17.04 -38.38
CA LEU A 148 10.76 17.65 -39.50
C LEU A 148 11.48 18.89 -40.05
N GLU A 149 12.10 19.70 -39.18
CA GLU A 149 12.89 20.86 -39.56
C GLU A 149 14.20 20.45 -40.26
N LEU A 150 14.92 19.47 -39.72
CA LEU A 150 16.12 18.90 -40.37
C LEU A 150 15.80 18.34 -41.77
N GLU A 151 14.67 17.66 -41.94
CA GLU A 151 14.21 17.18 -43.26
C GLU A 151 13.91 18.31 -44.25
N ARG A 152 13.39 19.46 -43.78
CA ARG A 152 13.17 20.64 -44.63
C ARG A 152 14.49 21.25 -45.08
N LEU A 153 15.43 21.43 -44.15
CA LEU A 153 16.77 21.98 -44.42
C LEU A 153 17.56 21.07 -45.39
N ARG A 154 17.46 19.74 -45.20
CA ARG A 154 18.08 18.75 -46.10
C ARG A 154 17.52 18.78 -47.53
N LYS A 155 16.28 19.24 -47.71
CA LYS A 155 15.59 19.38 -49.01
C LYS A 155 15.69 20.79 -49.59
N GLY A 156 16.66 21.59 -49.13
CA GLY A 156 16.93 22.93 -49.66
C GLY A 156 17.11 22.95 -51.19
N PRO A 157 16.78 24.07 -51.85
CA PRO A 157 16.72 24.14 -53.31
C PRO A 157 18.07 23.83 -53.94
N ARG A 158 18.06 23.06 -55.03
CA ARG A 158 19.20 23.01 -55.94
C ARG A 158 19.42 24.42 -56.50
N LEU A 159 20.62 24.94 -56.30
CA LEU A 159 21.09 26.12 -57.01
C LEU A 159 21.35 25.69 -58.46
N GLU A 160 20.54 26.18 -59.39
CA GLU A 160 20.76 26.11 -60.84
C GLU A 160 21.63 27.28 -61.33
#